data_AF-A0A9W4TWS7-F1
#
_entry.id   AF-A0A9W4TWS7-F1
#
_cell.length_a   1.000
_cell.length_b   1.000
_cell.length_c   1.000
_cell.angle_alpha   90.00
_cell.angle_beta   90.00
_cell.angle_gamma   90.00
#
_symmetry.space_group_name_H-M   'P 1'
#
loop_
_entity.id
_entity.type
_entity.pdbx_description
1 polymer ?
#
loop_
_entity_poly.entity_id
_entity_poly.type
_entity_poly.pdbx_seq_one_letter_code
_entity_poly.pdbx_strand_id
1 'polypeptide(L)'
;MDQFFKEIKNQIETDFEKKSALQDLEHQFDVSIIPFKSKFNDKITILPNKLKSEENVSVFISEVVSNYEKFSKSVSELNAKFGQKERLQNKIVEESIYYLLISNYFQVLSNSYTNEVIRIQFVSEKENGIILTPEQVKSLLNFDKIDYQIYLISLLKLIEVIVEYTLNSVINQSIENESISSNYSISLINSQIVSKLQNGFQLLDLKNDILRKKYDSLKYNYQRLNKIVYDLTLRNLITTKIELL
;
A
#
# COMPACT_ATOMS: atom_id res chain seq x y z
N MET A 1 1.48 23.63 -49.92
CA MET A 1 0.80 22.44 -49.37
C MET A 1 1.81 21.46 -48.78
N ASP A 2 2.87 21.09 -49.51
CA ASP A 2 3.87 20.12 -49.03
C ASP A 2 4.65 20.55 -47.78
N GLN A 3 4.94 21.85 -47.62
CA GLN A 3 5.70 22.34 -46.45
C GLN A 3 4.89 22.30 -45.16
N PHE A 4 3.59 22.59 -45.22
CA PHE A 4 2.66 22.46 -44.10
C PHE A 4 2.58 21.01 -43.58
N PHE A 5 2.45 20.03 -44.49
CA PHE A 5 2.43 18.62 -44.10
C PHE A 5 3.78 18.10 -43.62
N LYS A 6 4.91 18.64 -44.10
CA LYS A 6 6.25 18.34 -43.55
C LYS A 6 6.40 18.86 -42.13
N GLU A 7 5.92 20.06 -41.84
CA GLU A 7 5.92 20.62 -40.47
C GLU A 7 5.05 19.79 -39.51
N ILE A 8 3.84 19.38 -39.95
CA ILE A 8 2.99 18.49 -39.17
C ILE A 8 3.68 17.15 -38.91
N LYS A 9 4.31 16.55 -39.93
CA LYS A 9 5.03 15.28 -39.78
C LYS A 9 6.15 15.40 -38.75
N ASN A 10 6.96 16.46 -38.81
CA ASN A 10 8.04 16.69 -37.85
C ASN A 10 7.47 16.88 -36.43
N GLN A 11 6.36 17.61 -36.27
CA GLN A 11 5.69 17.75 -34.97
C GLN A 11 5.21 16.41 -34.43
N ILE A 12 4.60 15.56 -35.27
CA ILE A 12 4.15 14.22 -34.87
C ILE A 12 5.34 13.34 -34.44
N GLU A 13 6.45 13.36 -35.17
CA GLU A 13 7.66 12.62 -34.83
C GLU A 13 8.22 13.08 -33.48
N THR A 14 8.31 14.39 -33.24
CA THR A 14 8.76 14.91 -31.94
C THR A 14 7.80 14.53 -30.81
N ASP A 15 6.48 14.57 -31.01
CA ASP A 15 5.51 14.17 -29.99
C ASP A 15 5.58 12.65 -29.72
N PHE A 16 5.90 11.85 -30.72
CA PHE A 16 6.13 10.41 -30.58
C PHE A 16 7.38 10.12 -29.76
N GLU A 17 8.51 10.78 -30.04
CA GLU A 17 9.75 10.63 -29.28
C GLU A 17 9.56 10.97 -27.79
N LYS A 18 8.86 12.08 -27.50
CA LYS A 18 8.53 12.48 -26.12
C LYS A 18 7.68 11.43 -25.40
N LYS A 19 6.71 10.85 -26.10
CA LYS A 19 5.86 9.78 -25.56
C LYS A 19 6.67 8.50 -25.30
N SER A 20 7.57 8.14 -26.22
CA SER A 20 8.45 6.98 -26.05
C SER A 20 9.35 7.13 -24.83
N ALA A 21 10.01 8.28 -24.68
CA ALA A 21 10.87 8.55 -23.53
C ALA A 21 10.12 8.46 -22.18
N LEU A 22 8.85 8.90 -22.15
CA LEU A 22 8.02 8.78 -20.96
C LEU A 22 7.65 7.33 -20.65
N GLN A 23 7.34 6.54 -21.69
CA GLN A 23 7.07 5.10 -21.54
C GLN A 23 8.30 4.33 -21.08
N ASP A 24 9.48 4.67 -21.59
CA ASP A 24 10.74 4.06 -21.18
C ASP A 24 11.05 4.36 -19.71
N LEU A 25 10.82 5.60 -19.27
CA LEU A 25 10.96 5.98 -17.86
C LEU A 25 9.97 5.25 -16.96
N GLU A 26 8.70 5.16 -17.38
CA GLU A 26 7.68 4.40 -16.66
C GLU A 26 8.06 2.91 -16.55
N HIS A 27 8.56 2.32 -17.63
CA HIS A 27 9.04 0.93 -17.61
C HIS A 27 10.24 0.75 -16.66
N GLN A 28 11.22 1.66 -16.68
CA GLN A 28 12.34 1.63 -15.75
C GLN A 28 11.89 1.73 -14.29
N PHE A 29 10.89 2.57 -14.02
CA PHE A 29 10.29 2.68 -12.70
C PHE A 29 9.60 1.38 -12.29
N ASP A 30 8.79 0.79 -13.18
CA ASP A 30 8.10 -0.48 -12.90
C ASP A 30 9.10 -1.61 -12.60
N VAL A 31 10.21 -1.67 -13.35
CA VAL A 31 11.31 -2.61 -13.08
C VAL A 31 11.96 -2.36 -11.72
N SER A 32 12.17 -1.09 -11.34
CA SER A 32 12.78 -0.73 -10.06
C SER A 32 11.96 -1.17 -8.83
N ILE A 33 10.65 -1.35 -9.01
CA ILE A 33 9.71 -1.75 -7.95
C ILE A 33 9.63 -3.27 -7.77
N ILE A 34 10.03 -4.07 -8.78
CA ILE A 34 9.96 -5.54 -8.73
C ILE A 34 10.55 -6.12 -7.43
N PRO A 35 11.73 -5.67 -6.95
CA PRO A 35 12.29 -6.16 -5.68
C PRO A 35 11.35 -5.89 -4.48
N PHE A 36 10.73 -4.72 -4.43
CA PHE A 36 9.79 -4.37 -3.36
C PHE A 36 8.55 -5.28 -3.42
N LYS A 37 8.00 -5.49 -4.61
CA LYS A 37 6.86 -6.39 -4.82
C LYS A 37 7.19 -7.83 -4.39
N SER A 38 8.35 -8.35 -4.81
CA SER A 38 8.79 -9.70 -4.45
C SER A 38 8.90 -9.85 -2.93
N LYS A 39 9.55 -8.88 -2.25
CA LYS A 39 9.72 -8.88 -0.80
C LYS A 39 8.39 -9.01 -0.04
N PHE A 40 7.35 -8.29 -0.48
CA PHE A 40 6.04 -8.35 0.19
C PHE A 40 5.19 -9.56 -0.22
N ASN A 41 5.32 -10.04 -1.45
CA ASN A 41 4.70 -11.31 -1.86
C ASN A 41 5.17 -12.46 -0.97
N ASP A 42 6.48 -12.51 -0.66
CA ASP A 42 7.02 -13.50 0.26
C ASP A 42 6.43 -13.34 1.66
N LYS A 43 6.41 -12.11 2.20
CA LYS A 43 5.83 -11.81 3.52
C LYS A 43 4.35 -12.16 3.64
N ILE A 44 3.56 -11.98 2.58
CA ILE A 44 2.13 -12.27 2.58
C ILE A 44 1.84 -13.77 2.83
N THR A 45 2.80 -14.64 2.54
CA THR A 45 2.66 -16.09 2.78
C THR A 45 3.08 -16.52 4.19
N ILE A 46 3.77 -15.66 4.94
CA ILE A 46 4.33 -15.98 6.25
C ILE A 46 3.26 -15.80 7.34
N LEU A 47 3.09 -16.81 8.18
CA LEU A 47 2.18 -16.74 9.32
C LEU A 47 2.56 -15.62 10.30
N PRO A 48 1.57 -14.97 10.95
CA PRO A 48 1.81 -13.84 11.86
C PRO A 48 2.86 -14.09 12.94
N ASN A 49 2.82 -15.26 13.61
CA ASN A 49 3.78 -15.64 14.64
C ASN A 49 5.20 -15.92 14.12
N LYS A 50 5.36 -16.13 12.81
CA LYS A 50 6.64 -16.36 12.14
C LYS A 50 7.18 -15.08 11.48
N LEU A 51 6.43 -13.98 11.51
CA LEU A 51 6.93 -12.69 11.04
C LEU A 51 8.11 -12.25 11.91
N LYS A 52 9.25 -11.99 11.26
CA LYS A 52 10.40 -11.39 11.92
C LYS A 52 10.37 -9.88 11.70
N SER A 53 10.66 -9.13 12.75
CA SER A 53 10.94 -7.70 12.64
C SER A 53 12.05 -7.51 11.63
N GLU A 54 11.87 -6.59 10.68
CA GLU A 54 12.95 -6.27 9.76
C GLU A 54 14.09 -5.61 10.54
N GLU A 55 15.27 -6.23 10.55
CA GLU A 55 16.47 -5.65 11.17
C GLU A 55 16.87 -4.33 10.48
N ASN A 56 16.46 -4.14 9.22
CA ASN A 56 16.86 -3.03 8.36
C ASN A 56 15.66 -2.25 7.76
N VAL A 57 14.61 -1.97 8.55
CA VAL A 57 13.47 -1.13 8.10
C VAL A 57 13.94 0.22 7.56
N SER A 58 14.91 0.85 8.24
CA SER A 58 15.47 2.14 7.84
C SER A 58 16.13 2.09 6.46
N VAL A 59 16.78 0.97 6.12
CA VAL A 59 17.37 0.74 4.80
C VAL A 59 16.29 0.60 3.74
N PHE A 60 15.21 -0.15 4.03
CA PHE A 60 14.10 -0.26 3.08
C PHE A 60 13.42 1.10 2.83
N ILE A 61 13.20 1.88 3.89
CA ILE A 61 12.65 3.24 3.75
C ILE A 61 13.57 4.10 2.89
N SER A 62 14.89 4.06 3.13
CA SER A 62 15.84 4.86 2.34
C SER A 62 15.93 4.41 0.88
N GLU A 63 15.78 3.12 0.58
CA GLU A 63 15.65 2.60 -0.78
C GLU A 63 14.41 3.15 -1.48
N VAL A 64 13.24 3.15 -0.81
CA VAL A 64 12.00 3.71 -1.36
C VAL A 64 12.12 5.21 -1.62
N VAL A 65 12.71 5.95 -0.68
CA VAL A 65 12.94 7.41 -0.79
C VAL A 65 13.90 7.72 -1.94
N SER A 66 15.05 7.03 -2.01
CA SER A 66 16.03 7.19 -3.08
C SER A 66 15.42 6.89 -4.46
N ASN A 67 14.61 5.83 -4.54
CA ASN A 67 13.91 5.47 -5.76
C ASN A 67 12.91 6.57 -6.19
N TYR A 68 12.11 7.06 -5.24
CA TYR A 68 11.18 8.18 -5.45
C TYR A 68 11.91 9.43 -5.97
N GLU A 69 12.97 9.86 -5.30
CA GLU A 69 13.72 11.07 -5.64
C GLU A 69 14.33 10.98 -7.03
N LYS A 70 14.94 9.83 -7.35
CA LYS A 70 15.54 9.56 -8.66
C LYS A 70 14.51 9.73 -9.77
N PHE A 71 13.38 9.04 -9.70
CA PHE A 71 12.40 9.05 -10.79
C PHE A 71 11.59 10.35 -10.84
N SER A 72 11.30 10.98 -9.70
CA SER A 72 10.62 12.29 -9.67
C SER A 72 11.48 13.36 -10.32
N LYS A 73 12.80 13.35 -10.07
CA LYS A 73 13.75 14.23 -10.76
C LYS A 73 13.74 13.96 -12.26
N SER A 74 13.84 12.71 -12.69
CA SER A 74 13.81 12.36 -14.12
C SER A 74 12.50 12.76 -14.81
N VAL A 75 11.35 12.67 -14.14
CA VAL A 75 10.06 13.14 -14.68
C VAL A 75 10.03 14.66 -14.83
N SER A 76 10.59 15.40 -13.86
CA SER A 76 10.64 16.86 -13.90
C SER A 76 11.45 17.36 -15.11
N GLU A 77 12.59 16.73 -15.39
CA GLU A 77 13.54 17.06 -16.46
C GLU A 77 13.08 16.60 -17.85
N LEU A 78 12.18 15.61 -17.94
CA LEU A 78 11.71 15.05 -19.21
C LEU A 78 11.05 16.13 -20.09
N ASN A 79 11.27 16.16 -21.40
CA ASN A 79 10.51 17.06 -22.27
C ASN A 79 9.18 16.40 -22.70
N ALA A 80 8.12 16.52 -21.90
CA ALA A 80 6.80 15.95 -22.22
C ALA A 80 5.64 16.86 -21.79
N LYS A 81 4.43 16.58 -22.28
CA LYS A 81 3.21 17.34 -21.95
C LYS A 81 2.93 17.25 -20.45
N PHE A 82 2.52 18.36 -19.85
CA PHE A 82 2.28 18.48 -18.40
C PHE A 82 1.41 17.33 -17.85
N GLY A 83 0.23 17.08 -18.43
CA GLY A 83 -0.66 16.02 -17.93
C GLY A 83 -0.07 14.60 -18.03
N GLN A 84 0.85 14.34 -18.96
CA GLN A 84 1.52 13.05 -19.05
C GLN A 84 2.58 12.89 -17.95
N LYS A 85 3.33 13.97 -17.66
CA LYS A 85 4.26 14.01 -16.52
C LYS A 85 3.52 13.85 -15.20
N GLU A 86 2.44 14.59 -15.01
CA GLU A 86 1.60 14.54 -13.81
C GLU A 86 1.06 13.13 -13.57
N ARG A 87 0.57 12.45 -14.61
CA ARG A 87 0.13 11.05 -14.50
C ARG A 87 1.26 10.13 -13.99
N LEU A 88 2.46 10.25 -14.55
CA LEU A 88 3.59 9.41 -14.15
C LEU A 88 4.10 9.77 -12.75
N GLN A 89 4.17 11.05 -12.42
CA GLN A 89 4.51 11.54 -11.09
C GLN A 89 3.52 10.99 -10.04
N ASN A 90 2.23 11.03 -10.33
CA ASN A 90 1.20 10.51 -9.43
C ASN A 90 1.35 9.01 -9.23
N LYS A 91 1.67 8.23 -10.28
CA LYS A 91 1.98 6.80 -10.16
C LYS A 91 3.20 6.57 -9.26
N ILE A 92 4.27 7.33 -9.46
CA ILE A 92 5.50 7.22 -8.66
C ILE A 92 5.20 7.48 -7.18
N VAL A 93 4.52 8.60 -6.88
CA VAL A 93 4.12 8.96 -5.51
C VAL A 93 3.19 7.90 -4.91
N GLU A 94 2.18 7.43 -5.66
CA GLU A 94 1.24 6.40 -5.20
C GLU A 94 1.95 5.11 -4.77
N GLU A 95 2.87 4.61 -5.60
CA GLU A 95 3.65 3.40 -5.30
C GLU A 95 4.59 3.61 -4.11
N SER A 96 5.30 4.74 -4.03
CA SER A 96 6.18 5.04 -2.90
C SER A 96 5.43 5.09 -1.58
N ILE A 97 4.29 5.80 -1.52
CA ILE A 97 3.45 5.83 -0.31
C ILE A 97 2.95 4.42 0.03
N TYR A 98 2.49 3.67 -0.97
CA TYR A 98 1.99 2.30 -0.78
C TYR A 98 3.07 1.39 -0.17
N TYR A 99 4.32 1.44 -0.65
CA TYR A 99 5.40 0.62 -0.13
C TYR A 99 5.85 1.01 1.30
N LEU A 100 5.74 2.28 1.68
CA LEU A 100 5.95 2.69 3.07
C LEU A 100 4.83 2.18 3.98
N LEU A 101 3.58 2.28 3.54
CA LEU A 101 2.41 1.82 4.29
C LEU A 101 2.45 0.30 4.55
N ILE A 102 2.73 -0.51 3.52
CA ILE A 102 2.82 -1.97 3.64
C ILE A 102 4.03 -2.41 4.49
N SER A 103 5.18 -1.71 4.36
CA SER A 103 6.35 -1.97 5.21
C SER A 103 6.03 -1.74 6.68
N ASN A 104 5.42 -0.59 6.99
CA ASN A 104 5.02 -0.26 8.36
C ASN A 104 3.99 -1.23 8.92
N TYR A 105 2.98 -1.61 8.13
CA TYR A 105 1.98 -2.60 8.52
C TYR A 105 2.63 -3.91 8.98
N PHE A 106 3.51 -4.50 8.16
CA PHE A 106 4.18 -5.76 8.54
C PHE A 106 5.15 -5.59 9.70
N GLN A 107 5.80 -4.43 9.81
CA GLN A 107 6.71 -4.16 10.93
C GLN A 107 5.95 -4.11 12.26
N VAL A 108 4.85 -3.35 12.32
CA VAL A 108 4.01 -3.25 13.52
C VAL A 108 3.46 -4.63 13.90
N LEU A 109 2.97 -5.41 12.93
CA LEU A 109 2.52 -6.78 13.20
C LEU A 109 3.62 -7.66 13.77
N SER A 110 4.80 -7.67 13.15
CA SER A 110 5.92 -8.50 13.62
C SER A 110 6.32 -8.17 15.05
N ASN A 111 6.24 -6.90 15.45
CA ASN A 111 6.54 -6.44 16.80
C ASN A 111 5.41 -6.78 17.79
N SER A 112 4.16 -6.81 17.35
CA SER A 112 3.01 -7.07 18.22
C SER A 112 2.79 -8.57 18.49
N TYR A 113 3.11 -9.45 17.54
CA TYR A 113 2.90 -10.89 17.65
C TYR A 113 3.92 -11.63 18.54
N THR A 114 4.95 -10.94 19.04
CA THR A 114 5.89 -11.47 20.03
C THR A 114 5.36 -11.45 21.46
N ASN A 115 4.27 -10.71 21.72
CA ASN A 115 3.71 -10.50 23.05
C ASN A 115 2.56 -11.48 23.35
N GLU A 116 2.33 -11.80 24.64
CA GLU A 116 1.20 -12.62 25.07
C GLU A 116 -0.17 -11.97 24.77
N VAL A 117 -0.22 -10.64 24.82
CA VAL A 117 -1.38 -9.82 24.43
C VAL A 117 -0.99 -9.00 23.21
N ILE A 118 -1.76 -9.14 22.13
CA ILE A 118 -1.49 -8.42 20.89
C ILE A 118 -2.09 -7.02 21.01
N ARG A 119 -1.21 -6.04 21.19
CA ARG A 119 -1.55 -4.62 21.23
C ARG A 119 -1.10 -3.95 19.94
N ILE A 120 -2.03 -3.30 19.25
CA ILE A 120 -1.75 -2.57 18.02
C ILE A 120 -2.38 -1.19 18.14
N GLN A 121 -1.59 -0.16 17.95
CA GLN A 121 -2.06 1.21 17.83
C GLN A 121 -2.54 1.43 16.39
N PHE A 122 -3.78 1.89 16.18
CA PHE A 122 -4.30 2.14 14.84
C PHE A 122 -3.56 3.30 14.16
N VAL A 123 -3.53 4.45 14.83
CA VAL A 123 -2.80 5.65 14.42
C VAL A 123 -2.16 6.26 15.68
N SER A 124 -0.95 6.79 15.55
CA SER A 124 -0.28 7.53 16.62
C SER A 124 0.62 8.62 16.04
N GLU A 125 0.68 9.74 16.76
CA GLU A 125 1.55 10.88 16.46
C GLU A 125 2.94 10.73 17.10
N LYS A 126 3.08 9.94 18.19
CA LYS A 126 4.32 9.80 18.96
C LYS A 126 5.18 8.63 18.47
N GLU A 127 4.55 7.50 18.24
CA GLU A 127 5.13 6.28 17.67
C GLU A 127 4.39 5.89 16.39
N ASN A 128 4.96 5.00 15.58
CA ASN A 128 4.29 4.52 14.37
C ASN A 128 3.10 3.62 14.75
N GLY A 129 1.88 4.12 14.52
CA GLY A 129 0.69 3.27 14.45
C GLY A 129 0.74 2.37 13.22
N ILE A 130 -0.15 1.38 13.14
CA ILE A 130 -0.18 0.44 12.01
C ILE A 130 -0.46 1.13 10.67
N ILE A 131 -1.25 2.22 10.69
CA ILE A 131 -1.44 3.11 9.55
C ILE A 131 -0.60 4.36 9.75
N LEU A 132 0.33 4.63 8.83
CA LEU A 132 1.08 5.89 8.82
C LEU A 132 0.15 7.05 8.45
N THR A 133 0.21 8.12 9.22
CA THR A 133 -0.50 9.37 8.91
C THR A 133 0.09 10.06 7.68
N PRO A 134 -0.67 10.95 7.02
CA PRO A 134 -0.11 11.81 5.99
C PRO A 134 1.14 12.56 6.49
N GLU A 135 1.12 13.13 7.69
CA GLU A 135 2.29 13.88 8.20
C GLU A 135 3.55 13.00 8.35
N GLN A 136 3.39 11.76 8.80
CA GLN A 136 4.49 10.79 8.84
C GLN A 136 4.99 10.46 7.44
N VAL A 137 4.10 10.15 6.49
CA VAL A 137 4.48 9.90 5.08
C VAL A 137 5.22 11.11 4.49
N LYS A 138 4.77 12.33 4.81
CA LYS A 138 5.37 13.59 4.36
C LYS A 138 6.81 13.69 4.87
N SER A 139 7.02 13.41 6.15
CA SER A 139 8.35 13.44 6.77
C SER A 139 9.27 12.35 6.22
N LEU A 140 8.75 11.16 5.92
CA LEU A 140 9.56 10.05 5.41
C LEU A 140 10.01 10.27 3.97
N LEU A 141 9.13 10.80 3.12
CA LEU A 141 9.43 11.05 1.70
C LEU A 141 9.95 12.47 1.41
N ASN A 142 10.14 13.30 2.44
CA ASN A 142 10.52 14.71 2.30
C ASN A 142 9.62 15.51 1.34
N PHE A 143 8.30 15.33 1.43
CA PHE A 143 7.36 16.08 0.60
C PHE A 143 7.12 17.50 1.14
N ASP A 144 6.99 18.47 0.24
CA ASP A 144 6.50 19.81 0.61
C ASP A 144 5.01 19.78 1.00
N LYS A 145 4.23 19.01 0.23
CA LYS A 145 2.78 18.86 0.41
C LYS A 145 2.36 17.44 -0.01
N ILE A 146 1.43 16.86 0.75
CA ILE A 146 0.77 15.61 0.37
C ILE A 146 -0.49 15.90 -0.43
N ASP A 147 -0.63 15.16 -1.53
CA ASP A 147 -1.93 14.96 -2.15
C ASP A 147 -2.68 13.85 -1.41
N TYR A 148 -3.73 14.25 -0.69
CA TYR A 148 -4.59 13.33 0.05
C TYR A 148 -5.26 12.30 -0.86
N GLN A 149 -5.55 12.65 -2.12
CA GLN A 149 -6.15 11.68 -3.05
C GLN A 149 -5.19 10.53 -3.31
N ILE A 150 -3.91 10.82 -3.57
CA ILE A 150 -2.90 9.79 -3.82
C ILE A 150 -2.70 8.94 -2.57
N TYR A 151 -2.59 9.57 -1.40
CA TYR A 151 -2.49 8.85 -0.11
C TYR A 151 -3.68 7.90 0.11
N LEU A 152 -4.91 8.35 -0.14
CA LEU A 152 -6.11 7.53 0.04
C LEU A 152 -6.16 6.37 -0.97
N ILE A 153 -5.67 6.56 -2.20
CA ILE A 153 -5.55 5.46 -3.18
C ILE A 153 -4.53 4.43 -2.69
N SER A 154 -3.35 4.87 -2.21
CA SER A 154 -2.33 3.98 -1.63
C SER A 154 -2.86 3.22 -0.40
N LEU A 155 -3.71 3.86 0.41
CA LEU A 155 -4.37 3.23 1.55
C LEU A 155 -5.38 2.16 1.13
N LEU A 156 -6.15 2.38 0.05
CA LEU A 156 -7.03 1.35 -0.52
C LEU A 156 -6.22 0.14 -1.03
N LYS A 157 -5.06 0.37 -1.66
CA LYS A 157 -4.14 -0.72 -2.05
C LYS A 157 -3.62 -1.51 -0.84
N LEU A 158 -3.30 -0.84 0.27
CA LEU A 158 -2.94 -1.52 1.51
C LEU A 158 -4.07 -2.43 2.00
N ILE A 159 -5.33 -1.99 1.91
CA ILE A 159 -6.47 -2.82 2.35
C ILE A 159 -6.59 -4.11 1.54
N GLU A 160 -6.31 -4.07 0.23
CA GLU A 160 -6.29 -5.28 -0.60
C GLU A 160 -5.27 -6.30 -0.07
N VAL A 161 -4.06 -5.83 0.29
CA VAL A 161 -3.02 -6.65 0.91
C VAL A 161 -3.44 -7.18 2.28
N ILE A 162 -4.09 -6.36 3.12
CA ILE A 162 -4.58 -6.78 4.44
C ILE A 162 -5.57 -7.95 4.29
N VAL A 163 -6.47 -7.87 3.31
CA VAL A 163 -7.45 -8.93 3.02
C VAL A 163 -6.74 -10.19 2.55
N GLU A 164 -5.84 -10.06 1.57
CA GLU A 164 -5.05 -11.18 1.03
C GLU A 164 -4.24 -11.87 2.15
N TYR A 165 -3.53 -11.09 2.96
CA TYR A 165 -2.74 -11.60 4.07
C TYR A 165 -3.59 -12.36 5.09
N THR A 166 -4.78 -11.86 5.39
CA THR A 166 -5.71 -12.53 6.31
C THR A 166 -6.10 -13.91 5.78
N LEU A 167 -6.45 -14.00 4.50
CA LEU A 167 -6.86 -15.25 3.87
C LEU A 167 -5.72 -16.26 3.85
N ASN A 168 -4.54 -15.84 3.40
CA ASN A 168 -3.36 -16.70 3.34
C ASN A 168 -2.97 -17.17 4.73
N SER A 169 -3.04 -16.31 5.74
CA SER A 169 -2.77 -16.68 7.14
C SER A 169 -3.76 -17.75 7.64
N VAL A 170 -5.06 -17.59 7.37
CA VAL A 170 -6.09 -18.56 7.78
C VAL A 170 -5.91 -19.89 7.06
N ILE A 171 -5.64 -19.86 5.75
CA ILE A 171 -5.42 -21.07 4.94
C ILE A 171 -4.17 -21.80 5.42
N ASN A 172 -3.04 -21.09 5.53
CA ASN A 172 -1.78 -21.69 5.95
C ASN A 172 -1.87 -22.25 7.37
N GLN A 173 -2.54 -21.53 8.29
CA GLN A 173 -2.77 -22.05 9.64
C GLN A 173 -3.64 -23.32 9.65
N SER A 174 -4.65 -23.40 8.78
CA SER A 174 -5.50 -24.59 8.68
C SER A 174 -4.75 -25.81 8.15
N ILE A 175 -3.71 -25.61 7.33
CA ILE A 175 -2.88 -26.69 6.77
C ILE A 175 -1.87 -27.22 7.79
N GLU A 176 -1.32 -26.33 8.64
CA GLU A 176 -0.31 -26.70 9.64
C GLU A 176 -0.87 -27.58 10.80
N ASN A 177 -2.20 -27.81 10.88
CA ASN A 177 -2.90 -28.66 11.87
C ASN A 177 -2.62 -28.35 13.35
N GLU A 178 -2.03 -27.19 13.67
CA GLU A 178 -1.87 -26.73 15.04
C GLU A 178 -3.20 -26.13 15.54
N SER A 179 -3.78 -26.78 16.55
CA SER A 179 -5.17 -26.56 16.99
C SER A 179 -5.38 -25.25 17.78
N ILE A 180 -4.31 -24.61 18.24
CA ILE A 180 -4.37 -23.37 19.02
C ILE A 180 -3.21 -22.49 18.55
N SER A 181 -3.51 -21.50 17.73
CA SER A 181 -2.50 -20.57 17.24
C SER A 181 -3.01 -19.14 17.33
N SER A 182 -2.15 -18.27 17.87
CA SER A 182 -2.37 -16.83 17.84
C SER A 182 -2.53 -16.29 16.42
N ASN A 183 -2.19 -17.06 15.38
CA ASN A 183 -2.32 -16.64 13.99
C ASN A 183 -3.75 -16.33 13.57
N TYR A 184 -4.77 -17.05 14.06
CA TYR A 184 -6.17 -16.75 13.69
C TYR A 184 -6.63 -15.36 14.16
N SER A 185 -5.96 -14.81 15.19
CA SER A 185 -6.24 -13.47 15.72
C SER A 185 -6.05 -12.37 14.66
N ILE A 186 -5.24 -12.62 13.62
CA ILE A 186 -5.01 -11.66 12.52
C ILE A 186 -6.30 -11.27 11.82
N SER A 187 -7.25 -12.21 11.74
CA SER A 187 -8.55 -11.97 11.11
C SER A 187 -9.34 -10.91 11.85
N LEU A 188 -9.32 -10.96 13.19
CA LEU A 188 -10.01 -9.98 14.03
C LEU A 188 -9.30 -8.62 13.99
N ILE A 189 -7.96 -8.60 14.08
CA ILE A 189 -7.14 -7.38 13.95
C ILE A 189 -7.44 -6.68 12.62
N ASN A 190 -7.33 -7.41 11.52
CA ASN A 190 -7.51 -6.86 10.18
C ASN A 190 -8.96 -6.46 9.90
N SER A 191 -9.94 -7.20 10.40
CA SER A 191 -11.35 -6.79 10.35
C SER A 191 -11.58 -5.45 11.07
N GLN A 192 -11.01 -5.27 12.27
CA GLN A 192 -11.12 -4.01 13.01
C GLN A 192 -10.41 -2.84 12.31
N ILE A 193 -9.22 -3.05 11.76
CA ILE A 193 -8.48 -2.05 10.97
C ILE A 193 -9.30 -1.62 9.76
N VAL A 194 -9.79 -2.59 8.97
CA VAL A 194 -10.59 -2.30 7.77
C VAL A 194 -11.93 -1.65 8.12
N SER A 195 -12.54 -2.01 9.25
CA SER A 195 -13.74 -1.33 9.77
C SER A 195 -13.48 0.14 10.11
N LYS A 196 -12.40 0.43 10.86
CA LYS A 196 -12.00 1.82 11.19
C LYS A 196 -11.72 2.62 9.91
N LEU A 197 -11.02 2.03 8.94
CA LEU A 197 -10.75 2.65 7.64
C LEU A 197 -12.03 2.91 6.85
N GLN A 198 -12.94 1.93 6.76
CA GLN A 198 -14.21 2.09 6.05
C GLN A 198 -15.03 3.23 6.65
N ASN A 199 -15.14 3.31 7.98
CA ASN A 199 -15.81 4.41 8.66
C ASN A 199 -15.13 5.75 8.35
N GLY A 200 -13.79 5.79 8.34
CA GLY A 200 -13.03 6.97 7.92
C GLY A 200 -13.35 7.41 6.50
N PHE A 201 -13.37 6.49 5.54
CA PHE A 201 -13.75 6.79 4.15
C PHE A 201 -15.20 7.26 4.00
N GLN A 202 -16.13 6.76 4.81
CA GLN A 202 -17.53 7.23 4.82
C GLN A 202 -17.68 8.68 5.27
N LEU A 203 -16.77 9.17 6.12
CA LEU A 203 -16.75 10.57 6.55
C LEU A 203 -16.23 11.51 5.45
N LEU A 204 -15.45 10.98 4.50
CA LEU A 204 -14.93 11.74 3.38
C LEU A 204 -16.03 11.79 2.31
N ASP A 205 -16.64 12.96 2.09
CA ASP A 205 -17.53 13.19 0.96
C ASP A 205 -16.72 13.11 -0.35
N LEU A 206 -16.48 11.88 -0.85
CA LEU A 206 -15.60 11.60 -1.97
C LEU A 206 -16.20 12.12 -3.28
N LYS A 207 -15.79 13.34 -3.66
CA LYS A 207 -16.19 13.96 -4.94
C LYS A 207 -15.42 13.42 -6.16
N ASN A 208 -14.33 12.68 -5.93
CA ASN A 208 -13.51 12.13 -7.00
C ASN A 208 -14.03 10.75 -7.45
N ASP A 209 -14.41 10.64 -8.71
CA ASP A 209 -14.96 9.41 -9.30
C ASP A 209 -14.00 8.21 -9.28
N ILE A 210 -12.69 8.43 -9.47
CA ILE A 210 -11.69 7.35 -9.46
C ILE A 210 -11.56 6.78 -8.04
N LEU A 211 -11.45 7.67 -7.05
CA LEU A 211 -11.35 7.27 -5.65
C LEU A 211 -12.64 6.59 -5.17
N ARG A 212 -13.81 7.09 -5.60
CA ARG A 212 -15.11 6.45 -5.33
C ARG A 212 -15.18 5.03 -5.89
N LYS A 213 -14.81 4.83 -7.16
CA LYS A 213 -14.79 3.50 -7.80
C LYS A 213 -13.86 2.52 -7.07
N LYS A 214 -12.68 2.98 -6.64
CA LYS A 214 -11.76 2.16 -5.84
C LYS A 214 -12.31 1.89 -4.44
N TYR A 215 -12.98 2.85 -3.81
CA TYR A 215 -13.63 2.67 -2.51
C TYR A 215 -14.81 1.70 -2.58
N ASP A 216 -15.55 1.62 -3.70
CA ASP A 216 -16.67 0.68 -3.84
C ASP A 216 -16.25 -0.80 -3.62
N SER A 217 -14.99 -1.16 -3.93
CA SER A 217 -14.44 -2.49 -3.66
C SER A 217 -14.25 -2.77 -2.17
N LEU A 218 -14.03 -1.72 -1.35
CA LEU A 218 -13.79 -1.82 0.09
C LEU A 218 -14.97 -2.48 0.82
N LYS A 219 -16.20 -2.21 0.37
CA LYS A 219 -17.41 -2.82 0.96
C LYS A 219 -17.35 -4.35 0.89
N TYR A 220 -16.90 -4.90 -0.24
CA TYR A 220 -16.77 -6.35 -0.42
C TYR A 220 -15.61 -6.92 0.40
N ASN A 221 -14.49 -6.19 0.48
CA ASN A 221 -13.34 -6.54 1.32
C ASN A 221 -13.73 -6.63 2.80
N TYR A 222 -14.45 -5.63 3.32
CA TYR A 222 -14.95 -5.62 4.69
C TYR A 222 -15.92 -6.79 4.96
N GLN A 223 -16.89 -7.02 4.07
CA GLN A 223 -17.82 -8.16 4.21
C GLN A 223 -17.09 -9.50 4.20
N ARG A 224 -16.05 -9.65 3.38
CA ARG A 224 -15.22 -10.85 3.32
C ARG A 224 -14.50 -11.11 4.64
N LEU A 225 -13.85 -10.08 5.20
CA LEU A 225 -13.17 -10.18 6.50
C LEU A 225 -14.14 -10.52 7.63
N ASN A 226 -15.32 -9.89 7.66
CA ASN A 226 -16.32 -10.19 8.69
C ASN A 226 -16.82 -11.62 8.64
N LYS A 227 -17.00 -12.20 7.44
CA LYS A 227 -17.36 -13.62 7.30
C LYS A 227 -16.28 -14.54 7.85
N ILE A 228 -15.00 -14.24 7.56
CA ILE A 228 -13.87 -15.01 8.10
C ILE A 228 -13.86 -14.96 9.63
N VAL A 229 -13.96 -13.75 10.21
CA VAL A 229 -14.00 -13.59 11.67
C VAL A 229 -15.16 -14.36 12.27
N TYR A 230 -16.35 -14.27 11.67
CA TYR A 230 -17.54 -15.00 12.12
C TYR A 230 -17.30 -16.51 12.12
N ASP A 231 -16.80 -17.08 11.02
CA ASP A 231 -16.54 -18.52 10.90
C ASP A 231 -15.49 -19.02 11.91
N LEU A 232 -14.44 -18.24 12.16
CA LEU A 232 -13.40 -18.57 13.14
C LEU A 232 -13.92 -18.44 14.58
N THR A 233 -14.73 -17.42 14.85
CA THR A 233 -15.33 -17.18 16.18
C THR A 233 -16.31 -18.29 16.54
N LEU A 234 -17.17 -18.70 15.60
CA LEU A 234 -18.11 -19.82 15.81
C LEU A 234 -17.39 -21.14 16.18
N ARG A 235 -16.16 -21.32 15.69
CA ARG A 235 -15.33 -22.50 15.97
C ARG A 235 -14.41 -22.32 17.18
N ASN A 236 -14.49 -21.20 17.89
CA ASN A 236 -13.61 -20.84 19.01
C ASN A 236 -12.11 -20.88 18.66
N LEU A 237 -11.76 -20.53 17.41
CA LEU A 237 -10.37 -20.55 16.93
C LEU A 237 -9.60 -19.27 17.26
N ILE A 238 -10.30 -18.17 17.56
CA ILE A 238 -9.70 -16.92 18.03
C ILE A 238 -9.66 -16.96 19.55
N THR A 239 -8.49 -17.26 20.12
CA THR A 239 -8.30 -17.45 21.57
C THR A 239 -7.42 -16.37 22.20
N THR A 240 -6.75 -15.54 21.40
CA THR A 240 -5.84 -14.48 21.87
C THR A 240 -6.59 -13.19 22.16
N LYS A 241 -6.23 -12.53 23.26
CA LYS A 241 -6.74 -11.18 23.57
C LYS A 241 -6.06 -10.14 22.66
N ILE A 242 -6.89 -9.31 22.04
CA ILE A 242 -6.46 -8.28 21.09
C ILE A 242 -6.95 -6.92 21.57
N GLU A 243 -6.06 -5.93 21.55
CA GLU A 243 -6.38 -4.54 21.86
C GLU A 243 -5.94 -3.66 20.67
N LEU A 244 -6.91 -3.13 19.92
CA LEU A 244 -6.68 -2.14 18.87
C LEU A 244 -6.95 -0.74 19.42
N LEU A 245 -5.89 -0.06 19.86
CA LEU A 245 -5.92 1.27 20.47
C LEU A 245 -6.12 2.36 19.41
#